data_AF-A0A0S9NTZ3-F1
#
_entry.id   AF-A0A0S9NTZ3-F1
#
_cell.length_a   1.000
_cell.length_b   1.000
_cell.length_c   1.000
_cell.angle_alpha   90.00
_cell.angle_beta   90.00
_cell.angle_gamma   90.00
#
_symmetry.space_group_name_H-M   'P 1'
#
loop_
_entity.id
_entity.type
_entity.pdbx_description
1 polymer ?
#
loop_
_entity_poly.entity_id
_entity_poly.type
_entity_poly.pdbx_seq_one_letter_code
_entity_poly.pdbx_strand_id
1 'polypeptide(L)'
;MPATLEDKLVVAISSRALFDLEEENRLFDAGDARAYMQLQLSRLEVPARPGVAFSLVRKLLAFNDAAQQRVEVVMLSRNDPVSGMRIFRSVREAGIKLERGVFTQGRDPFGYLRPLRAHLFLSANEADVREALAQGFPAARVLTESVQAGKNHPDEVRIAFDGDAVLFSDEAEQVFQAKGLDAFQLHETDKAALPLPDGPFKPLLAALHRLQQASKAGMRIRTALVTARSAPAHERAIRTLMNWNIEVDEAMFLGGLPKGEFLREFEPDFFFDDQTTHVRSAARHVPAGHVSHGVANPAKPV
;
A
#
# COMPACT_ATOMS: atom_id res chain seq x y z
N MET A 1 -19.99 -10.93 -21.95
CA MET A 1 -20.15 -11.36 -20.54
C MET A 1 -20.12 -10.12 -19.66
N PRO A 2 -20.90 -10.05 -18.57
CA PRO A 2 -20.81 -8.92 -17.64
C PRO A 2 -19.39 -8.84 -17.05
N ALA A 3 -18.88 -7.64 -16.86
CA ALA A 3 -17.58 -7.46 -16.23
C ALA A 3 -17.66 -7.87 -14.75
N THR A 4 -16.80 -8.82 -14.33
CA THR A 4 -16.71 -9.25 -12.93
C THR A 4 -15.38 -8.83 -12.30
N LEU A 5 -15.42 -8.58 -10.99
CA LEU A 5 -14.27 -8.34 -10.11
C LEU A 5 -13.99 -9.57 -9.21
N GLU A 6 -14.70 -10.67 -9.44
CA GLU A 6 -14.46 -11.94 -8.76
C GLU A 6 -13.07 -12.49 -9.08
N ASP A 7 -12.42 -13.03 -8.05
CA ASP A 7 -11.09 -13.64 -8.10
C ASP A 7 -9.97 -12.74 -8.65
N LYS A 8 -10.20 -11.41 -8.68
CA LYS A 8 -9.17 -10.43 -9.03
C LYS A 8 -8.56 -9.79 -7.80
N LEU A 9 -7.26 -9.50 -7.87
CA LEU A 9 -6.65 -8.51 -6.99
C LEU A 9 -7.07 -7.11 -7.47
N VAL A 10 -7.81 -6.38 -6.62
CA VAL A 10 -8.29 -5.04 -6.95
C VAL A 10 -7.51 -4.00 -6.15
N VAL A 11 -6.81 -3.10 -6.83
CA VAL A 11 -6.08 -1.98 -6.22
C VAL A 11 -6.81 -0.68 -6.54
N ALA A 12 -7.38 -0.04 -5.52
CA ALA A 12 -7.86 1.33 -5.61
C ALA A 12 -6.69 2.28 -5.40
N ILE A 13 -6.58 3.33 -6.22
CA ILE A 13 -5.46 4.26 -6.14
C ILE A 13 -5.90 5.68 -6.43
N SER A 14 -5.38 6.65 -5.68
CA SER A 14 -5.62 8.07 -5.96
C SER A 14 -4.63 8.63 -6.99
N SER A 15 -5.03 9.71 -7.65
CA SER A 15 -4.26 10.31 -8.74
C SER A 15 -2.83 10.67 -8.35
N ARG A 16 -2.64 11.25 -7.15
CA ARG A 16 -1.33 11.63 -6.59
C ARG A 16 -0.45 10.45 -6.16
N ALA A 17 -1.04 9.30 -5.88
CA ALA A 17 -0.28 8.08 -5.62
C ALA A 17 0.29 7.51 -6.92
N LEU A 18 -0.51 7.54 -8.00
CA LEU A 18 -0.13 7.00 -9.32
C LEU A 18 0.79 7.95 -10.12
N PHE A 19 0.55 9.26 -10.04
CA PHE A 19 1.28 10.29 -10.77
C PHE A 19 1.78 11.39 -9.83
N ASP A 20 2.93 11.97 -10.15
CA ASP A 20 3.44 13.17 -9.50
C ASP A 20 2.61 14.38 -9.97
N LEU A 21 1.81 14.90 -9.04
CA LEU A 21 0.94 16.07 -9.20
C LEU A 21 1.17 17.06 -8.05
N GLU A 22 2.37 17.07 -7.45
CA GLU A 22 2.65 17.84 -6.24
C GLU A 22 2.75 19.36 -6.52
N GLU A 23 2.95 19.76 -7.77
CA GLU A 23 2.84 21.17 -8.18
C GLU A 23 1.37 21.62 -8.18
N GLU A 24 0.49 20.83 -8.79
CA GLU A 24 -0.95 21.09 -8.81
C GLU A 24 -1.53 21.05 -7.39
N ASN A 25 -1.13 20.08 -6.58
CA ASN A 25 -1.64 19.94 -5.22
C ASN A 25 -1.31 21.13 -4.33
N ARG A 26 -0.18 21.83 -4.55
CA ARG A 26 0.14 23.06 -3.80
C ARG A 26 -0.92 24.15 -3.95
N LEU A 27 -1.54 24.25 -5.14
CA LEU A 27 -2.64 25.20 -5.37
C LEU A 27 -3.91 24.76 -4.63
N PHE A 28 -4.18 23.45 -4.62
CA PHE A 28 -5.32 22.88 -3.91
C PHE A 28 -5.19 23.09 -2.38
N ASP A 29 -4.02 22.78 -1.81
CA ASP A 29 -3.74 22.96 -0.38
C ASP A 29 -3.76 24.44 0.04
N ALA A 30 -3.42 25.35 -0.87
CA ALA A 30 -3.54 26.80 -0.66
C ALA A 30 -5.00 27.30 -0.70
N GLY A 31 -5.97 26.43 -1.00
CA GLY A 31 -7.39 26.78 -1.11
C GLY A 31 -7.80 27.38 -2.45
N ASP A 32 -6.91 27.39 -3.46
CA ASP A 32 -7.19 27.94 -4.79
C ASP A 32 -7.68 26.87 -5.75
N ALA A 33 -8.91 26.41 -5.53
CA ALA A 33 -9.56 25.41 -6.38
C ALA A 33 -9.65 25.84 -7.85
N ARG A 34 -9.78 27.16 -8.11
CA ARG A 34 -9.86 27.69 -9.47
C ARG A 34 -8.52 27.61 -10.18
N ALA A 35 -7.43 28.02 -9.54
CA ALA A 35 -6.09 27.90 -10.12
C ALA A 35 -5.70 26.43 -10.30
N TYR A 36 -6.03 25.57 -9.33
CA TYR A 36 -5.85 24.12 -9.47
C TYR A 36 -6.53 23.59 -10.74
N MET A 37 -7.82 23.91 -10.95
CA MET A 37 -8.56 23.48 -12.14
C MET A 37 -7.97 24.06 -13.44
N GLN A 38 -7.60 25.34 -13.44
CA GLN A 38 -7.00 25.99 -14.61
C GLN A 38 -5.66 25.35 -14.98
N LEU A 39 -4.82 25.03 -14.00
CA LEU A 39 -3.55 24.36 -14.22
C LEU A 39 -3.76 22.97 -14.80
N GLN A 40 -4.68 22.18 -14.24
CA GLN A 40 -5.03 20.85 -14.77
C GLN A 40 -5.53 20.91 -16.22
N LEU A 41 -6.37 21.90 -16.56
CA LEU A 41 -6.87 22.13 -17.92
C LEU A 41 -5.76 22.54 -18.88
N SER A 42 -4.87 23.45 -18.47
CA SER A 42 -3.75 23.91 -19.31
C SER A 42 -2.76 22.79 -19.64
N ARG A 43 -2.70 21.75 -18.79
CA ARG A 43 -1.83 20.57 -18.91
C ARG A 43 -2.57 19.33 -19.36
N LEU A 44 -3.79 19.45 -19.88
CA LEU A 44 -4.64 18.31 -20.23
C LEU A 44 -3.98 17.38 -21.29
N GLU A 45 -3.16 17.95 -22.18
CA GLU A 45 -2.39 17.21 -23.19
C GLU A 45 -0.95 16.89 -22.74
N VAL A 46 -0.55 17.29 -21.54
CA VAL A 46 0.79 17.04 -20.98
C VAL A 46 0.70 15.87 -19.99
N PRO A 47 1.23 14.69 -20.33
CA PRO A 47 1.23 13.53 -19.46
C PRO A 47 1.86 13.87 -18.10
N ALA A 48 1.21 13.47 -17.02
CA ALA A 48 1.77 13.59 -15.69
C ALA A 48 2.96 12.63 -15.52
N ARG A 49 3.96 13.05 -14.74
CA ARG A 49 5.13 12.22 -14.46
C ARG A 49 4.72 11.03 -13.58
N PRO A 50 5.35 9.85 -13.72
CA PRO A 50 5.14 8.72 -12.83
C PRO A 50 5.28 9.10 -11.35
N GLY A 51 4.30 8.70 -10.53
CA GLY A 51 4.34 8.83 -9.08
C GLY A 51 4.94 7.61 -8.40
N VAL A 52 5.04 7.65 -7.08
CA VAL A 52 5.70 6.61 -6.26
C VAL A 52 5.10 5.21 -6.44
N ALA A 53 3.77 5.09 -6.57
CA ALA A 53 3.12 3.78 -6.76
C ALA A 53 3.06 3.33 -8.23
N PHE A 54 3.62 4.09 -9.17
CA PHE A 54 3.51 3.80 -10.60
C PHE A 54 4.18 2.47 -11.00
N SER A 55 5.38 2.18 -10.47
CA SER A 55 6.07 0.90 -10.76
C SER A 55 5.24 -0.29 -10.28
N LEU A 56 4.75 -0.23 -9.04
CA LEU A 56 3.89 -1.25 -8.45
C LEU A 56 2.66 -1.50 -9.34
N VAL A 57 1.91 -0.46 -9.69
CA VAL A 57 0.70 -0.57 -10.52
C VAL A 57 1.02 -1.17 -11.89
N ARG A 58 2.08 -0.72 -12.55
CA ARG A 58 2.49 -1.22 -13.86
C ARG A 58 2.82 -2.72 -13.79
N LYS A 59 3.57 -3.15 -12.79
CA LYS A 59 3.94 -4.56 -12.63
C LYS A 59 2.77 -5.44 -12.21
N LEU A 60 1.89 -4.97 -11.32
CA LEU A 60 0.67 -5.69 -10.96
C LEU A 60 -0.23 -5.90 -12.18
N LEU A 61 -0.40 -4.89 -13.04
CA LEU A 61 -1.18 -5.04 -14.27
C LEU A 61 -0.55 -6.01 -15.28
N ALA A 62 0.75 -6.31 -15.18
CA ALA A 62 1.42 -7.28 -16.04
C ALA A 62 1.07 -8.75 -15.71
N PHE A 63 0.33 -9.01 -14.62
CA PHE A 63 -0.31 -10.31 -14.38
C PHE A 63 -1.51 -10.59 -15.29
N ASN A 64 -1.96 -9.58 -16.05
CA ASN A 64 -3.05 -9.70 -17.00
C ASN A 64 -2.53 -10.10 -18.38
N ASP A 65 -3.24 -11.03 -19.03
CA ASP A 65 -2.98 -11.43 -20.41
C ASP A 65 -4.28 -11.45 -21.24
N ALA A 66 -4.19 -11.81 -22.52
CA ALA A 66 -5.35 -11.82 -23.42
C ALA A 66 -6.45 -12.82 -22.99
N ALA A 67 -6.10 -13.87 -22.26
CA ALA A 67 -7.02 -14.91 -21.80
C ALA A 67 -7.58 -14.62 -20.41
N GLN A 68 -6.80 -14.01 -19.51
CA GLN A 68 -7.21 -13.81 -18.12
C GLN A 68 -6.77 -12.46 -17.54
N GLN A 69 -7.74 -11.76 -16.96
CA GLN A 69 -7.54 -10.52 -16.21
C GLN A 69 -7.56 -10.85 -14.72
N ARG A 70 -6.41 -10.84 -14.06
CA ARG A 70 -6.21 -11.19 -12.64
C ARG A 70 -6.12 -9.98 -11.72
N VAL A 71 -5.74 -8.85 -12.27
CA VAL A 71 -5.54 -7.60 -11.53
C VAL A 71 -6.42 -6.53 -12.13
N GLU A 72 -7.09 -5.79 -11.25
CA GLU A 72 -7.83 -4.60 -11.61
C GLU A 72 -7.26 -3.41 -10.84
N VAL A 73 -7.02 -2.30 -11.54
CA VAL A 73 -6.61 -1.04 -10.91
C VAL A 73 -7.68 0.00 -11.17
N VAL A 74 -8.19 0.59 -10.10
CA VAL A 74 -9.31 1.54 -10.16
C VAL A 74 -8.85 2.89 -9.62
N MET A 75 -9.04 3.93 -10.42
CA MET A 75 -8.78 5.30 -9.96
C MET A 75 -9.89 5.71 -8.98
N LEU A 76 -9.53 6.09 -7.76
CA LEU A 76 -10.46 6.58 -6.75
C LEU A 76 -10.02 7.97 -6.29
N SER A 77 -10.79 9.00 -6.62
CA SER A 77 -10.37 10.39 -6.42
C SER A 77 -11.51 11.27 -5.93
N ARG A 78 -11.20 12.13 -4.96
CA ARG A 78 -12.06 13.25 -4.57
C ARG A 78 -12.08 14.36 -5.62
N ASN A 79 -11.14 14.37 -6.56
CA ASN A 79 -11.05 15.43 -7.56
C ASN A 79 -12.25 15.40 -8.52
N ASP A 80 -12.39 16.50 -9.24
CA ASP A 80 -13.41 16.64 -10.25
C ASP A 80 -13.10 15.77 -11.49
N PRO A 81 -14.11 15.43 -12.31
CA PRO A 81 -13.94 14.62 -13.51
C PRO A 81 -12.97 15.21 -14.56
N VAL A 82 -12.80 16.53 -14.62
CA VAL A 82 -11.88 17.18 -15.57
C VAL A 82 -10.44 16.88 -15.18
N SER A 83 -10.10 16.97 -13.89
CA SER A 83 -8.82 16.47 -13.38
C SER A 83 -8.63 15.00 -13.74
N GLY A 84 -9.69 14.19 -13.68
CA GLY A 84 -9.69 12.79 -14.11
C GLY A 84 -9.28 12.57 -15.57
N MET A 85 -9.66 13.46 -16.49
CA MET A 85 -9.30 13.33 -17.91
C MET A 85 -7.79 13.35 -18.15
N ARG A 86 -7.05 14.24 -17.49
CA ARG A 86 -5.58 14.28 -17.61
C ARG A 86 -4.95 12.98 -17.10
N ILE A 87 -5.48 12.43 -16.01
CA ILE A 87 -5.03 11.15 -15.46
C ILE A 87 -5.24 10.01 -16.47
N PHE A 88 -6.44 9.92 -17.08
CA PHE A 88 -6.72 8.90 -18.10
C PHE A 88 -5.86 9.04 -19.36
N ARG A 89 -5.52 10.27 -19.75
CA ARG A 89 -4.57 10.51 -20.85
C ARG A 89 -3.15 10.09 -20.47
N SER A 90 -2.75 10.38 -19.24
CA SER A 90 -1.42 10.02 -18.71
C SER A 90 -1.25 8.49 -18.61
N VAL A 91 -2.26 7.74 -18.14
CA VAL A 91 -2.20 6.26 -18.14
C VAL A 91 -2.15 5.69 -19.55
N ARG A 92 -2.90 6.28 -20.49
CA ARG A 92 -2.88 5.84 -21.90
C ARG A 92 -1.49 6.04 -22.52
N GLU A 93 -0.89 7.20 -22.32
CA GLU A 93 0.47 7.50 -22.79
C GLU A 93 1.51 6.57 -22.15
N ALA A 94 1.32 6.24 -20.87
CA ALA A 94 2.15 5.29 -20.14
C ALA A 94 1.95 3.83 -20.55
N GLY A 95 0.99 3.51 -21.44
CA GLY A 95 0.65 2.13 -21.82
C GLY A 95 -0.03 1.33 -20.69
N ILE A 96 -0.56 2.01 -19.67
CA ILE A 96 -1.24 1.40 -18.53
C ILE A 96 -2.73 1.23 -18.87
N LYS A 97 -3.21 -0.01 -18.83
CA LYS A 97 -4.64 -0.35 -19.02
C LYS A 97 -5.43 -0.10 -17.74
N LEU A 98 -5.87 1.14 -17.55
CA LEU A 98 -6.76 1.55 -16.46
C LEU A 98 -8.10 1.98 -17.06
N GLU A 99 -9.14 1.20 -16.83
CA GLU A 99 -10.45 1.36 -17.46
C GLU A 99 -11.51 1.99 -16.54
N ARG A 100 -11.30 1.91 -15.22
CA ARG A 100 -12.29 2.32 -14.22
C ARG A 100 -11.79 3.50 -13.40
N GLY A 101 -12.68 4.46 -13.16
CA GLY A 101 -12.43 5.54 -12.24
C GLY A 101 -13.69 6.08 -11.60
N VAL A 102 -13.56 6.50 -10.35
CA VAL A 102 -14.62 7.12 -9.56
C VAL A 102 -14.12 8.49 -9.10
N PHE A 103 -14.86 9.53 -9.48
CA PHE A 103 -14.54 10.94 -9.23
C PHE A 103 -15.73 11.60 -8.54
N THR A 104 -15.55 12.04 -7.30
CA THR A 104 -16.67 12.40 -6.41
C THR A 104 -16.85 13.90 -6.19
N GLN A 105 -16.07 14.77 -6.86
CA GLN A 105 -16.17 16.24 -6.76
C GLN A 105 -16.18 16.73 -5.29
N GLY A 106 -15.23 16.26 -4.50
CA GLY A 106 -15.03 16.64 -3.10
C GLY A 106 -15.78 15.76 -2.09
N ARG A 107 -16.74 14.94 -2.53
CA ARG A 107 -17.42 13.97 -1.64
C ARG A 107 -16.52 12.78 -1.30
N ASP A 108 -16.85 12.14 -0.19
CA ASP A 108 -16.20 10.90 0.23
C ASP A 108 -16.36 9.77 -0.82
N PRO A 109 -15.26 9.17 -1.30
CA PRO A 109 -15.31 8.09 -2.28
C PRO A 109 -15.18 6.68 -1.67
N PHE A 110 -15.01 6.51 -0.36
CA PHE A 110 -14.64 5.21 0.23
C PHE A 110 -15.80 4.23 0.32
N GLY A 111 -17.04 4.73 0.28
CA GLY A 111 -18.22 3.89 0.07
C GLY A 111 -18.14 3.04 -1.21
N TYR A 112 -17.29 3.43 -2.18
CA TYR A 112 -17.05 2.65 -3.39
C TYR A 112 -15.99 1.54 -3.24
N LEU A 113 -15.18 1.53 -2.18
CA LEU A 113 -14.20 0.45 -1.94
C LEU A 113 -14.86 -0.92 -1.77
N ARG A 114 -16.03 -0.96 -1.10
CA ARG A 114 -16.83 -2.17 -0.90
C ARG A 114 -17.36 -2.77 -2.21
N PRO A 115 -18.13 -2.05 -3.05
CA PRO A 115 -18.59 -2.60 -4.32
C PRO A 115 -17.45 -2.90 -5.30
N LEU A 116 -16.30 -2.21 -5.19
CA LEU A 116 -15.09 -2.55 -5.94
C LEU A 116 -14.38 -3.80 -5.43
N ARG A 117 -14.71 -4.32 -4.24
CA ARG A 117 -13.97 -5.40 -3.57
C ARG A 117 -12.46 -5.09 -3.50
N ALA A 118 -12.14 -3.85 -3.14
CA ALA A 118 -10.76 -3.37 -3.08
C ALA A 118 -9.95 -4.17 -2.04
N HIS A 119 -8.76 -4.62 -2.45
CA HIS A 119 -7.80 -5.32 -1.61
C HIS A 119 -6.71 -4.38 -1.08
N LEU A 120 -6.51 -3.24 -1.73
CA LEU A 120 -5.58 -2.20 -1.33
C LEU A 120 -6.10 -0.85 -1.78
N PHE A 121 -5.99 0.16 -0.92
CA PHE A 121 -6.16 1.56 -1.29
C PHE A 121 -4.88 2.36 -1.03
N LEU A 122 -4.32 2.96 -2.09
CA LEU A 122 -3.16 3.84 -2.00
C LEU A 122 -3.57 5.29 -2.25
N SER A 123 -3.27 6.18 -1.31
CA SER A 123 -3.51 7.62 -1.49
C SER A 123 -2.39 8.47 -0.94
N ALA A 124 -2.12 9.64 -1.53
CA ALA A 124 -1.24 10.63 -0.92
C ALA A 124 -1.92 11.39 0.25
N ASN A 125 -3.25 11.30 0.37
CA ASN A 125 -4.03 12.00 1.39
C ASN A 125 -4.19 11.13 2.66
N GLU A 126 -3.78 11.65 3.81
CA GLU A 126 -3.84 10.92 5.08
C GLU A 126 -5.28 10.69 5.58
N ALA A 127 -6.16 11.67 5.42
CA ALA A 127 -7.55 11.56 5.85
C ALA A 127 -8.26 10.45 5.07
N ASP A 128 -7.97 10.34 3.76
CA ASP A 128 -8.51 9.29 2.92
C ASP A 128 -8.12 7.88 3.40
N VAL A 129 -6.86 7.74 3.82
CA VAL A 129 -6.30 6.46 4.30
C VAL A 129 -6.92 6.07 5.64
N ARG A 130 -7.05 7.04 6.56
CA ARG A 130 -7.68 6.80 7.87
C ARG A 130 -9.13 6.35 7.73
N GLU A 131 -9.88 6.99 6.84
CA GLU A 131 -11.28 6.64 6.62
C GLU A 131 -11.42 5.25 5.96
N ALA A 132 -10.57 4.91 4.98
CA ALA A 132 -10.54 3.58 4.40
C ALA A 132 -10.19 2.48 5.42
N LEU A 133 -9.19 2.72 6.28
CA LEU A 133 -8.82 1.81 7.37
C LEU A 133 -9.96 1.65 8.39
N ALA A 134 -10.65 2.74 8.76
CA ALA A 134 -11.79 2.71 9.67
C ALA A 134 -12.97 1.87 9.10
N GLN A 135 -13.09 1.80 7.78
CA GLN A 135 -14.07 0.95 7.09
C GLN A 135 -13.59 -0.49 6.86
N GLY A 136 -12.39 -0.85 7.36
CA GLY A 136 -11.82 -2.20 7.29
C GLY A 136 -11.11 -2.53 5.98
N PHE A 137 -10.75 -1.52 5.16
CA PHE A 137 -10.00 -1.73 3.93
C PHE A 137 -8.49 -1.53 4.17
N PRO A 138 -7.61 -2.42 3.67
CA PRO A 138 -6.17 -2.20 3.71
C PRO A 138 -5.83 -0.92 2.95
N ALA A 139 -5.28 0.08 3.63
CA ALA A 139 -4.92 1.35 3.01
C ALA A 139 -3.62 1.94 3.58
N ALA A 140 -2.88 2.64 2.73
CA ALA A 140 -1.65 3.32 3.12
C ALA A 140 -1.52 4.68 2.45
N ARG A 141 -0.95 5.62 3.23
CA ARG A 141 -0.57 6.94 2.75
C ARG A 141 0.74 6.85 2.01
N VAL A 142 0.73 7.04 0.71
CA VAL A 142 1.94 7.12 -0.11
C VAL A 142 2.71 8.39 0.24
N LEU A 143 4.00 8.24 0.59
CA LEU A 143 4.90 9.39 0.76
C LEU A 143 5.40 9.78 -0.63
N THR A 144 4.84 10.87 -1.18
CA THR A 144 5.12 11.35 -2.54
C THR A 144 6.58 11.79 -2.73
N GLU A 145 7.28 12.06 -1.64
CA GLU A 145 8.71 12.37 -1.57
C GLU A 145 9.64 11.15 -1.61
N SER A 146 9.09 9.93 -1.65
CA SER A 146 9.89 8.70 -1.64
C SER A 146 10.75 8.55 -2.90
N VAL A 147 11.88 7.86 -2.76
CA VAL A 147 12.66 7.36 -3.88
C VAL A 147 11.80 6.43 -4.73
N GLN A 148 11.91 6.55 -6.06
CA GLN A 148 11.20 5.69 -7.01
C GLN A 148 11.73 4.26 -6.98
N ALA A 149 10.88 3.28 -7.26
CA ALA A 149 11.29 1.87 -7.34
C ALA A 149 12.44 1.68 -8.35
N GLY A 150 13.37 0.79 -8.00
CA GLY A 150 14.45 0.36 -8.88
C GLY A 150 13.92 -0.38 -10.13
N LYS A 151 14.78 -0.53 -11.14
CA LYS A 151 14.45 -1.23 -12.40
C LYS A 151 15.13 -2.60 -12.53
N ASN A 152 15.86 -3.04 -11.50
CA ASN A 152 16.68 -4.24 -11.53
C ASN A 152 15.85 -5.54 -11.62
N HIS A 153 14.61 -5.51 -11.13
CA HIS A 153 13.68 -6.63 -11.12
C HIS A 153 12.42 -6.31 -11.92
N PRO A 154 12.47 -6.28 -13.27
CA PRO A 154 11.33 -5.88 -14.09
C PRO A 154 10.16 -6.87 -14.02
N ASP A 155 10.44 -8.17 -13.86
CA ASP A 155 9.48 -9.27 -13.87
C ASP A 155 9.11 -9.79 -12.48
N GLU A 156 9.39 -9.00 -11.42
CA GLU A 156 8.99 -9.30 -10.05
C GLU A 156 8.29 -8.09 -9.42
N VAL A 157 7.09 -8.29 -8.89
CA VAL A 157 6.46 -7.38 -7.92
C VAL A 157 7.03 -7.68 -6.55
N ARG A 158 7.81 -6.76 -5.99
CA ARG A 158 8.43 -6.92 -4.67
C ARG A 158 7.72 -6.05 -3.64
N ILE A 159 7.13 -6.63 -2.60
CA ILE A 159 6.40 -5.88 -1.56
C ILE A 159 6.93 -6.26 -0.19
N ALA A 160 7.30 -5.26 0.60
CA ALA A 160 7.72 -5.45 1.99
C ALA A 160 6.64 -4.93 2.95
N PHE A 161 6.43 -5.65 4.04
CA PHE A 161 5.46 -5.29 5.08
C PHE A 161 6.15 -5.26 6.45
N ASP A 162 5.80 -4.28 7.27
CA ASP A 162 6.00 -4.43 8.70
C ASP A 162 5.10 -5.55 9.28
N GLY A 163 5.49 -6.06 10.43
CA GLY A 163 4.73 -7.06 11.18
C GLY A 163 3.57 -6.44 11.94
N ASP A 164 3.86 -5.92 13.13
CA ASP A 164 2.86 -5.40 14.06
C ASP A 164 2.14 -4.17 13.48
N ALA A 165 0.85 -4.02 13.80
CA ALA A 165 -0.05 -3.00 13.27
C ALA A 165 -0.19 -2.92 11.73
N VAL A 166 0.44 -3.82 10.98
CA VAL A 166 0.33 -3.95 9.52
C VAL A 166 -0.19 -5.34 9.15
N LEU A 167 0.66 -6.38 9.21
CA LEU A 167 0.23 -7.76 8.95
C LEU A 167 -0.50 -8.34 10.16
N PHE A 168 0.00 -8.09 11.36
CA PHE A 168 -0.56 -8.51 12.63
C PHE A 168 -1.24 -7.33 13.33
N SER A 169 -2.07 -7.61 14.32
CA SER A 169 -2.64 -6.55 15.16
C SER A 169 -1.56 -5.81 15.96
N ASP A 170 -1.95 -4.70 16.58
CA ASP A 170 -1.08 -3.92 17.45
C ASP A 170 -1.00 -4.46 18.90
N GLU A 171 -1.48 -5.69 19.16
CA GLU A 171 -1.49 -6.31 20.50
C GLU A 171 -0.10 -6.27 21.15
N ALA A 172 0.93 -6.61 20.39
CA ALA A 172 2.29 -6.70 20.91
C ALA A 172 2.89 -5.31 21.17
N GLU A 173 2.59 -4.34 20.32
CA GLU A 173 2.99 -2.93 20.51
C GLU A 173 2.34 -2.34 21.76
N GLN A 174 1.06 -2.65 22.03
CA GLN A 174 0.38 -2.24 23.25
C GLN A 174 1.07 -2.77 24.51
N VAL A 175 1.50 -4.04 24.51
CA VAL A 175 2.25 -4.62 25.64
C VAL A 175 3.60 -3.92 25.82
N PHE A 176 4.31 -3.66 24.72
CA PHE A 176 5.60 -2.98 24.76
C PHE A 176 5.49 -1.55 25.31
N GLN A 177 4.55 -0.76 24.80
CA GLN A 177 4.32 0.62 25.26
C GLN A 177 3.87 0.69 26.73
N ALA A 178 3.06 -0.28 27.18
CA ALA A 178 2.54 -0.29 28.54
C ALA A 178 3.52 -0.85 29.58
N LYS A 179 4.34 -1.84 29.22
CA LYS A 179 5.11 -2.65 30.19
C LYS A 179 6.58 -2.84 29.85
N GLY A 180 7.05 -2.32 28.71
CA GLY A 180 8.45 -2.39 28.28
C GLY A 180 8.84 -3.72 27.64
N LEU A 181 10.13 -3.82 27.30
CA LEU A 181 10.69 -4.90 26.48
C LEU A 181 10.60 -6.28 27.13
N ASP A 182 10.89 -6.39 28.43
CA ASP A 182 10.90 -7.69 29.13
C ASP A 182 9.51 -8.32 29.16
N ALA A 183 8.48 -7.50 29.43
CA ALA A 183 7.10 -7.94 29.42
C ALA A 183 6.63 -8.34 28.01
N PHE A 184 7.08 -7.62 26.99
CA PHE A 184 6.85 -7.99 25.59
C PHE A 184 7.50 -9.34 25.26
N GLN A 185 8.76 -9.56 25.61
CA GLN A 185 9.46 -10.82 25.32
C GLN A 185 8.81 -12.01 26.02
N LEU A 186 8.41 -11.85 27.28
CA LEU A 186 7.69 -12.88 28.02
C LEU A 186 6.33 -13.17 27.38
N HIS A 187 5.55 -12.14 27.07
CA HIS A 187 4.24 -12.28 26.41
C HIS A 187 4.34 -13.01 25.07
N GLU A 188 5.35 -12.70 24.27
CA GLU A 188 5.58 -13.33 22.97
C GLU A 188 6.07 -14.78 23.10
N THR A 189 6.85 -15.09 24.14
CA THR A 189 7.31 -16.45 24.42
C THR A 189 6.17 -17.32 24.94
N ASP A 190 5.41 -16.83 25.91
CA ASP A 190 4.27 -17.55 26.51
C ASP A 190 3.18 -17.83 25.48
N LYS A 191 2.99 -16.91 24.53
CA LYS A 191 2.00 -17.02 23.46
C LYS A 191 2.57 -17.52 22.13
N ALA A 192 3.78 -18.08 22.09
CA ALA A 192 4.42 -18.47 20.83
C ALA A 192 3.54 -19.39 19.97
N ALA A 193 2.79 -20.30 20.59
CA ALA A 193 1.88 -21.22 19.91
C ALA A 193 0.51 -20.62 19.54
N LEU A 194 0.16 -19.44 20.04
CA LEU A 194 -1.08 -18.74 19.75
C LEU A 194 -0.85 -17.73 18.61
N PRO A 195 -1.48 -17.89 17.44
CA PRO A 195 -1.34 -16.93 16.35
C PRO A 195 -1.61 -15.50 16.79
N LEU A 196 -0.85 -14.56 16.23
CA LEU A 196 -1.15 -13.13 16.38
C LEU A 196 -2.50 -12.83 15.73
N PRO A 197 -3.32 -11.95 16.34
CA PRO A 197 -4.53 -11.48 15.69
C PRO A 197 -4.21 -10.77 14.37
N ASP A 198 -5.20 -10.76 13.49
CA ASP A 198 -5.05 -10.21 12.14
C ASP A 198 -4.86 -8.69 12.16
N GLY A 199 -3.87 -8.21 11.40
CA GLY A 199 -3.67 -6.80 11.11
C GLY A 199 -4.42 -6.36 9.85
N PRO A 200 -4.45 -5.04 9.58
CA PRO A 200 -5.21 -4.47 8.46
C PRO A 200 -4.77 -4.97 7.09
N PHE A 201 -3.52 -5.43 6.92
CA PHE A 201 -2.96 -5.84 5.63
C PHE A 201 -2.95 -7.34 5.37
N LYS A 202 -3.41 -8.17 6.32
CA LYS A 202 -3.60 -9.62 6.08
C LYS A 202 -4.45 -9.91 4.83
N PRO A 203 -5.58 -9.23 4.56
CA PRO A 203 -6.38 -9.49 3.36
C PRO A 203 -5.61 -9.24 2.05
N LEU A 204 -4.74 -8.22 2.02
CA LEU A 204 -3.89 -7.96 0.87
C LEU A 204 -2.84 -9.07 0.70
N LEU A 205 -2.15 -9.46 1.77
CA LEU A 205 -1.15 -10.52 1.71
C LEU A 205 -1.76 -11.84 1.21
N ALA A 206 -2.96 -12.20 1.70
CA ALA A 206 -3.69 -13.38 1.23
C ALA A 206 -4.08 -13.26 -0.26
N ALA A 207 -4.47 -12.08 -0.73
CA ALA A 207 -4.79 -11.84 -2.14
C ALA A 207 -3.55 -11.92 -3.05
N LEU A 208 -2.41 -11.39 -2.61
CA LEU A 208 -1.13 -11.53 -3.29
C LEU A 208 -0.70 -12.99 -3.37
N HIS A 209 -0.83 -13.74 -2.28
CA HIS A 209 -0.52 -15.17 -2.27
C HIS A 209 -1.40 -15.96 -3.26
N ARG A 210 -2.72 -15.69 -3.29
CA ARG A 210 -3.61 -16.28 -4.31
C ARG A 210 -3.20 -15.90 -5.74
N LEU A 211 -2.83 -14.65 -5.97
CA LEU A 211 -2.35 -14.19 -7.28
C LEU A 211 -1.04 -14.90 -7.68
N GLN A 212 -0.12 -15.09 -6.74
CA GLN A 212 1.13 -15.82 -6.94
C GLN A 212 0.87 -17.27 -7.36
N GLN A 213 -0.02 -17.98 -6.65
CA GLN A 213 -0.38 -19.37 -6.97
C GLN A 213 -1.14 -19.51 -8.31
N ALA A 214 -1.96 -18.51 -8.66
CA ALA A 214 -2.73 -18.52 -9.90
C ALA A 214 -1.96 -18.04 -11.13
N SER A 215 -0.85 -17.32 -10.94
CA SER A 215 -0.09 -16.75 -12.03
C SER A 215 0.70 -17.82 -12.79
N LYS A 216 0.42 -17.92 -14.08
CA LYS A 216 1.28 -18.60 -15.07
C LYS A 216 2.04 -17.60 -15.94
N ALA A 217 1.89 -16.30 -15.64
CA ALA A 217 2.56 -15.23 -16.36
C ALA A 217 4.05 -15.19 -15.99
N GLY A 218 4.88 -14.57 -16.82
CA GLY A 218 6.30 -14.35 -16.50
C GLY A 218 6.52 -13.47 -15.26
N MET A 219 5.48 -12.73 -14.82
CA MET A 219 5.51 -11.89 -13.63
C MET A 219 5.37 -12.71 -12.34
N ARG A 220 6.28 -12.49 -11.40
CA ARG A 220 6.31 -13.14 -10.07
C ARG A 220 6.01 -12.15 -8.96
N ILE A 221 5.60 -12.65 -7.81
CA ILE A 221 5.44 -11.86 -6.57
C ILE A 221 6.51 -12.30 -5.59
N ARG A 222 7.17 -11.34 -4.96
CA ARG A 222 8.09 -11.55 -3.85
C ARG A 222 7.65 -10.72 -2.66
N THR A 223 7.42 -11.35 -1.52
CA THR A 223 6.97 -10.69 -0.30
C THR A 223 8.01 -10.79 0.81
N ALA A 224 8.18 -9.72 1.58
CA ALA A 224 9.07 -9.69 2.73
C ALA A 224 8.35 -9.22 4.00
N LEU A 225 8.59 -9.92 5.12
CA LEU A 225 8.30 -9.42 6.47
C LEU A 225 9.53 -8.66 6.98
N VAL A 226 9.39 -7.37 7.31
CA VAL A 226 10.48 -6.51 7.81
C VAL A 226 10.06 -5.90 9.15
N THR A 227 10.45 -6.54 10.25
CA THR A 227 9.93 -6.25 11.58
C THR A 227 11.02 -5.90 12.59
N ALA A 228 10.67 -5.10 13.59
CA ALA A 228 11.51 -4.84 14.75
C ALA A 228 11.59 -6.03 15.73
N ARG A 229 10.73 -7.04 15.58
CA ARG A 229 10.82 -8.30 16.34
C ARG A 229 12.19 -8.94 16.14
N SER A 230 12.72 -9.55 17.19
CA SER A 230 13.96 -10.32 17.19
C SER A 230 13.78 -11.60 18.02
N ALA A 231 14.79 -12.47 18.08
CA ALA A 231 14.74 -13.63 18.97
C ALA A 231 14.59 -13.18 20.43
N PRO A 232 13.69 -13.79 21.23
CA PRO A 232 12.86 -14.96 20.91
C PRO A 232 11.52 -14.64 20.19
N ALA A 233 11.04 -13.40 20.22
CA ALA A 233 9.72 -12.97 19.70
C ALA A 233 9.43 -13.24 18.20
N HIS A 234 10.45 -13.56 17.39
CA HIS A 234 10.28 -13.96 15.99
C HIS A 234 9.41 -15.22 15.80
N GLU A 235 9.42 -16.17 16.74
CA GLU A 235 8.78 -17.47 16.59
C GLU A 235 7.26 -17.34 16.39
N ARG A 236 6.59 -16.49 17.18
CA ARG A 236 5.15 -16.27 17.09
C ARG A 236 4.74 -15.70 15.74
N ALA A 237 5.53 -14.78 15.18
CA ALA A 237 5.29 -14.20 13.86
C ALA A 237 5.35 -15.26 12.76
N ILE A 238 6.38 -16.12 12.77
CA ILE A 238 6.51 -17.22 11.81
C ILE A 238 5.37 -18.23 11.96
N ARG A 239 5.05 -18.65 13.19
CA ARG A 239 3.93 -19.58 13.44
C ARG A 239 2.58 -19.01 13.00
N THR A 240 2.41 -17.70 13.10
CA THR A 240 1.20 -17.03 12.60
C THR A 240 1.08 -17.15 11.09
N LEU A 241 2.15 -16.87 10.35
CA LEU A 241 2.18 -17.03 8.88
C LEU A 241 1.94 -18.50 8.48
N MET A 242 2.55 -19.46 9.18
CA MET A 242 2.30 -20.88 8.99
C MET A 242 0.83 -21.25 9.25
N ASN A 243 0.22 -20.71 10.31
CA ASN A 243 -1.19 -20.95 10.62
C ASN A 243 -2.12 -20.40 9.54
N TRP A 244 -1.77 -19.26 8.93
CA TRP A 244 -2.49 -18.71 7.79
C TRP A 244 -2.24 -19.47 6.48
N ASN A 245 -1.30 -20.43 6.47
CA ASN A 245 -0.82 -21.13 5.29
C ASN A 245 -0.36 -20.14 4.20
N ILE A 246 0.38 -19.11 4.63
CA ILE A 246 0.99 -18.09 3.77
C ILE A 246 2.49 -18.12 4.00
N GLU A 247 3.24 -18.26 2.92
CA GLU A 247 4.69 -18.15 2.91
C GLU A 247 5.10 -16.74 2.49
N VAL A 248 6.13 -16.20 3.14
CA VAL A 248 6.86 -15.00 2.69
C VAL A 248 8.21 -15.44 2.17
N ASP A 249 8.71 -14.77 1.13
CA ASP A 249 9.99 -15.12 0.51
C ASP A 249 11.18 -14.73 1.38
N GLU A 250 11.03 -13.65 2.17
CA GLU A 250 12.05 -13.16 3.09
C GLU A 250 11.43 -12.72 4.42
N ALA A 251 12.11 -12.98 5.52
CA ALA A 251 11.74 -12.50 6.85
C ALA A 251 12.95 -11.90 7.54
N MET A 252 12.87 -10.60 7.85
CA MET A 252 13.93 -9.79 8.42
C MET A 252 13.53 -9.38 9.85
N PHE A 253 14.14 -10.03 10.83
CA PHE A 253 13.95 -9.79 12.27
C PHE A 253 15.04 -8.86 12.79
N LEU A 254 14.80 -7.55 12.69
CA LEU A 254 15.86 -6.55 12.78
C LEU A 254 16.22 -6.10 14.19
N GLY A 255 15.42 -6.42 15.20
CA GLY A 255 15.74 -6.09 16.60
C GLY A 255 16.02 -4.61 16.85
N GLY A 256 15.36 -3.71 16.11
CA GLY A 256 15.56 -2.25 16.21
C GLY A 256 16.61 -1.67 15.26
N LEU A 257 17.26 -2.47 14.40
CA LEU A 257 18.11 -1.92 13.34
C LEU A 257 17.29 -1.10 12.33
N PRO A 258 17.89 -0.06 11.71
CA PRO A 258 17.19 0.76 10.71
C PRO A 258 16.75 -0.05 9.49
N LYS A 259 15.43 -0.09 9.23
CA LYS A 259 14.85 -0.85 8.11
C LYS A 259 15.35 -0.40 6.73
N GLY A 260 15.71 0.88 6.57
CA GLY A 260 16.02 1.49 5.29
C GLY A 260 17.15 0.83 4.50
N GLU A 261 18.21 0.37 5.18
CA GLU A 261 19.34 -0.30 4.51
C GLU A 261 18.95 -1.70 4.03
N PHE A 262 18.22 -2.46 4.83
CA PHE A 262 17.71 -3.78 4.44
C PHE A 262 16.69 -3.68 3.30
N LEU A 263 15.83 -2.67 3.32
CA LEU A 263 14.89 -2.40 2.24
C LEU A 263 15.60 -2.01 0.94
N ARG A 264 16.76 -1.34 1.01
CA ARG A 264 17.57 -1.06 -0.17
C ARG A 264 18.06 -2.34 -0.84
N GLU A 265 18.49 -3.34 -0.07
CA GLU A 265 18.93 -4.63 -0.62
C GLU A 265 17.75 -5.45 -1.18
N PHE A 266 16.57 -5.34 -0.55
CA PHE A 266 15.36 -6.01 -1.03
C PHE A 266 14.69 -5.32 -2.24
N GLU A 267 15.03 -4.06 -2.54
CA GLU A 267 14.48 -3.25 -3.64
C GLU A 267 12.95 -3.42 -3.87
N PRO A 268 12.10 -3.18 -2.85
CA PRO A 268 10.66 -3.30 -3.01
C PRO A 268 10.10 -2.25 -3.98
N ASP A 269 9.07 -2.64 -4.73
CA ASP A 269 8.19 -1.70 -5.42
C ASP A 269 7.34 -0.90 -4.44
N PHE A 270 7.11 -1.43 -3.23
CA PHE A 270 6.43 -0.73 -2.15
C PHE A 270 6.69 -1.34 -0.77
N PHE A 271 6.90 -0.49 0.22
CA PHE A 271 7.02 -0.86 1.64
C PHE A 271 5.87 -0.27 2.47
N PHE A 272 5.27 -1.08 3.35
CA PHE A 272 4.18 -0.69 4.24
C PHE A 272 4.61 -0.77 5.71
N ASP A 273 4.45 0.30 6.47
CA ASP A 273 4.80 0.38 7.89
C ASP A 273 3.86 1.36 8.59
N ASP A 274 3.52 1.09 9.86
CA ASP A 274 2.60 1.91 10.64
C ASP A 274 3.28 3.10 11.32
N GLN A 275 4.62 3.09 11.43
CA GLN A 275 5.36 4.13 12.14
C GLN A 275 5.90 5.17 11.18
N THR A 276 5.44 6.42 11.34
CA THR A 276 5.90 7.55 10.53
C THR A 276 7.43 7.69 10.47
N THR A 277 8.14 7.41 11.57
CA THR A 277 9.61 7.47 11.62
C THR A 277 10.26 6.42 10.71
N HIS A 278 9.77 5.18 10.74
CA HIS A 278 10.27 4.10 9.90
C HIS A 278 9.97 4.36 8.42
N VAL A 279 8.74 4.78 8.11
CA VAL A 279 8.33 5.11 6.74
C VAL A 279 9.16 6.26 6.17
N ARG A 280 9.41 7.33 6.93
CA ARG A 280 10.26 8.45 6.50
C ARG A 280 11.72 8.04 6.29
N SER A 281 12.23 7.14 7.11
CA SER A 281 13.56 6.57 6.92
C SER A 281 13.60 5.76 5.62
N ALA A 282 12.67 4.82 5.45
CA ALA A 282 12.55 3.96 4.28
C ALA A 282 12.35 4.75 2.97
N ALA A 283 11.57 5.83 2.99
CA ALA A 283 11.30 6.69 1.84
C ALA A 283 12.57 7.27 1.19
N ARG A 284 13.69 7.35 1.93
CA ARG A 284 15.00 7.78 1.39
C ARG A 284 15.69 6.70 0.54
N HIS A 285 15.17 5.48 0.57
CA HIS A 285 15.75 4.31 -0.09
C HIS A 285 14.79 3.68 -1.10
N VAL A 286 13.50 3.63 -0.76
CA VAL A 286 12.48 2.86 -1.49
C VAL A 286 11.11 3.56 -1.46
N PRO A 287 10.18 3.21 -2.36
CA PRO A 287 8.78 3.60 -2.24
C PRO A 287 8.18 3.14 -0.92
N ALA A 288 7.60 4.06 -0.15
CA ALA A 288 7.06 3.75 1.15
C ALA A 288 5.65 4.35 1.36
N GLY A 289 4.82 3.65 2.11
CA GLY A 289 3.53 4.14 2.54
C GLY A 289 3.23 3.84 4.00
N HIS A 290 2.60 4.83 4.63
CA HIS A 290 2.25 4.81 6.04
C HIS A 290 0.86 4.23 6.27
N VAL A 291 0.78 3.18 7.08
CA VAL A 291 -0.48 2.56 7.50
C VAL A 291 -0.91 3.20 8.82
N SER A 292 -1.84 4.15 8.78
CA SER A 292 -2.28 4.90 9.97
C SER A 292 -3.17 4.05 10.91
N HIS A 293 -2.61 2.97 11.48
CA HIS A 293 -3.28 1.98 12.33
C HIS A 293 -2.51 1.76 13.65
N GLY A 294 -3.18 1.21 14.65
CA GLY A 294 -2.59 0.87 15.95
C GLY A 294 -2.37 2.06 16.89
N VAL A 295 -1.92 1.76 18.11
CA VAL A 295 -1.70 2.74 19.19
C VAL A 295 -0.70 3.85 18.87
N ALA A 296 0.23 3.63 17.93
CA ALA A 296 1.16 4.65 17.48
C ALA A 296 0.49 5.76 16.65
N ASN A 297 -0.77 5.56 16.23
CA ASN A 297 -1.51 6.43 15.32
C ASN A 297 -2.83 6.97 15.92
N PRO A 298 -2.80 7.64 17.09
CA PRO A 298 -4.01 8.08 17.77
C PRO A 298 -4.86 8.97 16.86
N ALA A 299 -6.18 8.75 16.89
CA ALA A 299 -7.12 9.63 16.22
C ALA A 299 -6.96 11.04 16.81
N LYS A 300 -6.79 12.05 15.93
CA LYS A 300 -6.86 13.43 16.39
C LYS A 300 -8.27 13.69 16.91
N PRO A 301 -8.45 14.28 18.10
CA PRO A 301 -9.77 14.72 18.53
C PRO A 301 -10.33 15.68 17.47
N VAL A 302 -11.61 15.48 17.14
CA VAL A 302 -12.38 16.34 16.23
C VAL A 302 -12.60 17.71 16.87
#